data_AF-A0A9X3A3M6-F1
#
_entry.id   AF-A0A9X3A3M6-F1
#
_cell.length_a   1.000
_cell.length_b   1.000
_cell.length_c   1.000
_cell.angle_alpha   90.00
_cell.angle_beta   90.00
_cell.angle_gamma   90.00
#
_symmetry.space_group_name_H-M   'P 1'
#
loop_
_entity.id
_entity.type
_entity.pdbx_description
1 polymer ?
#
loop_
_entity_poly.entity_id
_entity_poly.type
_entity_poly.pdbx_seq_one_letter_code
_entity_poly.pdbx_strand_id
1 'polypeptide(L)'
;MTPKLDGVLALRTSWCLPDEDVLLCASSGRAGIGFDVAGLDWFGKTERGLGGKALRALGTATAAVAAGGPREQGQSAPSLVVFGSASVFADLPDTALLWCVLTQRRLAWVRTVEELPEPEPEGSFFDQVKGFAKNARDSLAGRSPYPAHRPIETVDVVPVVEAPRGMIASVTTAERKLPYDYSTRTVHVLRVTLADGSGVEFVGGPEPEHARRLLDMANGQR
;
A
#
# COMPACT_ATOMS: atom_id res chain seq x y z
N MET A 1 -17.60 6.81 -20.31
CA MET A 1 -16.27 6.80 -19.69
C MET A 1 -15.39 5.77 -20.39
N THR A 2 -14.25 6.20 -20.93
CA THR A 2 -13.21 5.30 -21.45
C THR A 2 -12.49 4.66 -20.27
N PRO A 3 -12.20 3.35 -20.26
CA PRO A 3 -11.44 2.74 -19.19
C PRO A 3 -10.03 3.36 -19.11
N LYS A 4 -9.66 3.86 -17.93
CA LYS A 4 -8.32 4.39 -17.64
C LYS A 4 -7.42 3.29 -17.05
N LEU A 5 -6.12 3.36 -17.34
CA LEU A 5 -5.12 2.50 -16.71
C LEU A 5 -4.82 2.98 -15.28
N ASP A 6 -4.68 2.03 -14.35
CA ASP A 6 -4.41 2.28 -12.92
C ASP A 6 -3.12 1.54 -12.46
N GLY A 7 -2.74 1.71 -11.20
CA GLY A 7 -1.63 1.03 -10.55
C GLY A 7 -0.28 1.52 -11.04
N VAL A 8 0.66 0.59 -11.27
CA VAL A 8 2.05 0.91 -11.64
C VAL A 8 2.15 1.69 -12.96
N LEU A 9 1.24 1.46 -13.91
CA LEU A 9 1.23 2.20 -15.17
C LEU A 9 0.79 3.66 -14.97
N ALA A 10 -0.22 3.89 -14.12
CA ALA A 10 -0.61 5.24 -13.73
C ALA A 10 0.53 5.95 -13.01
N LEU A 11 1.15 5.29 -12.02
CA LEU A 11 2.32 5.81 -11.29
C LEU A 11 3.45 6.24 -12.22
N ARG A 12 3.76 5.42 -13.22
CA ARG A 12 4.85 5.70 -14.16
C ARG A 12 4.57 6.90 -15.06
N THR A 13 3.30 7.16 -15.34
CA THR A 13 2.85 8.17 -16.30
C THR A 13 2.56 9.52 -15.63
N SER A 14 1.96 9.52 -14.43
CA SER A 14 1.48 10.75 -13.78
C SER A 14 2.31 11.20 -12.58
N TRP A 15 3.05 10.31 -11.90
CA TRP A 15 3.78 10.66 -10.68
C TRP A 15 5.31 10.56 -10.80
N CYS A 16 5.82 9.54 -11.51
CA CYS A 16 7.26 9.35 -11.71
C CYS A 16 7.82 10.33 -12.75
N LEU A 17 9.04 10.82 -12.54
CA LEU A 17 9.78 11.52 -13.60
C LEU A 17 10.11 10.58 -14.77
N PRO A 18 10.37 11.11 -15.99
CA PRO A 18 10.69 10.28 -17.15
C PRO A 18 11.83 9.28 -16.93
N ASP A 19 12.86 9.64 -16.17
CA ASP A 19 14.01 8.77 -15.86
C ASP A 19 13.95 8.16 -14.45
N GLU A 20 12.79 8.20 -13.79
CA GLU A 20 12.59 7.64 -12.46
C GLU A 20 11.94 6.26 -12.54
N ASP A 21 12.71 5.23 -12.18
CA ASP A 21 12.21 3.86 -12.10
C ASP A 21 11.52 3.59 -10.78
N VAL A 22 10.38 2.91 -10.87
CA VAL A 22 9.71 2.27 -9.73
C VAL A 22 10.48 1.01 -9.37
N LEU A 23 11.07 0.99 -8.18
CA LEU A 23 11.84 -0.15 -7.67
C LEU A 23 10.93 -1.12 -6.93
N LEU A 24 10.04 -0.59 -6.09
CA LEU A 24 9.01 -1.36 -5.39
C LEU A 24 7.71 -0.58 -5.37
N CYS A 25 6.60 -1.31 -5.48
CA CYS A 25 5.26 -0.79 -5.33
C CYS A 25 4.42 -1.83 -4.58
N ALA A 26 3.90 -1.45 -3.42
CA ALA A 26 2.98 -2.27 -2.66
C ALA A 26 1.64 -1.53 -2.57
N SER A 27 0.62 -2.10 -3.22
CA SER A 27 -0.76 -1.66 -3.06
C SER A 27 -1.30 -2.19 -1.75
N SER A 28 -1.82 -1.33 -0.90
CA SER A 28 -2.54 -1.80 0.28
C SER A 28 -3.65 -0.83 0.62
N GLY A 29 -4.89 -1.34 0.68
CA GLY A 29 -5.89 -0.68 1.48
C GLY A 29 -5.42 -0.64 2.94
N ARG A 30 -5.98 0.26 3.76
CA ARG A 30 -5.56 0.45 5.15
C ARG A 30 -5.48 -0.85 5.97
N ALA A 31 -6.33 -1.84 5.67
CA ALA A 31 -6.35 -3.14 6.32
C ALA A 31 -5.11 -4.01 6.08
N GLY A 32 -4.33 -3.75 5.02
CA GLY A 32 -3.08 -4.47 4.73
C GLY A 32 -1.83 -3.73 5.19
N ILE A 33 -2.00 -2.64 5.97
CA ILE A 33 -0.92 -1.85 6.58
C ILE A 33 -0.95 -2.10 8.10
N GLY A 34 0.15 -2.61 8.65
CA GLY A 34 0.39 -2.65 10.09
C GLY A 34 1.04 -1.35 10.59
N PHE A 35 0.78 -0.99 11.84
CA PHE A 35 1.38 0.19 12.47
C PHE A 35 2.09 -0.19 13.77
N ASP A 36 3.40 0.04 13.82
CA ASP A 36 4.21 -0.03 15.03
C ASP A 36 4.80 1.34 15.34
N VAL A 37 3.87 2.27 15.55
CA VAL A 37 4.16 3.67 15.81
C VAL A 37 3.72 4.01 17.23
N ALA A 38 4.55 4.77 17.94
CA ALA A 38 4.23 5.17 19.31
C ALA A 38 2.92 5.96 19.35
N GLY A 39 1.98 5.54 20.21
CA GLY A 39 0.66 6.17 20.35
C GLY A 39 -0.40 5.68 19.36
N LEU A 40 -0.06 4.76 18.44
CA LEU A 40 -1.01 4.09 17.56
C LEU A 40 -1.10 2.59 17.90
N ASP A 41 -2.30 2.02 17.81
CA ASP A 41 -2.49 0.58 17.79
C ASP A 41 -2.00 -0.02 16.46
N TRP A 42 -1.99 -1.35 16.36
CA TRP A 42 -1.53 -2.07 15.17
C TRP A 42 -2.32 -1.73 13.88
N PHE A 43 -3.52 -1.17 14.03
CA PHE A 43 -4.41 -0.78 12.94
C PHE A 43 -4.38 0.73 12.65
N GLY A 44 -3.47 1.47 13.28
CA GLY A 44 -3.28 2.90 13.06
C GLY A 44 -4.33 3.79 13.73
N LYS A 45 -5.03 3.29 14.76
CA LYS A 45 -5.92 4.11 15.60
C LYS A 45 -5.15 4.62 16.80
N THR A 46 -5.44 5.85 17.23
CA THR A 46 -4.84 6.44 18.44
C THR A 46 -5.15 5.57 19.66
N GLU A 47 -4.12 5.19 20.41
CA GLU A 47 -4.29 4.46 21.68
C GLU A 47 -5.07 5.34 22.66
N ARG A 48 -6.30 4.92 23.02
CA ARG A 48 -7.14 5.65 23.97
C ARG A 48 -6.65 5.42 25.39
N GLY A 49 -5.70 6.23 25.86
CA GLY A 49 -5.41 6.41 27.29
C GLY A 49 -3.94 6.48 27.70
N LEU A 50 -3.68 7.22 28.80
CA LEU A 50 -2.37 7.39 29.47
C LEU A 50 -1.75 6.07 30.01
N GLY A 51 -2.45 4.94 29.94
CA GLY A 51 -2.00 3.64 30.44
C GLY A 51 -1.41 2.67 29.39
N GLY A 52 -1.44 3.01 28.10
CA GLY A 52 -0.98 2.10 27.03
C GLY A 52 0.54 1.96 26.89
N LYS A 53 1.31 2.89 27.50
CA LYS A 53 2.76 2.99 27.33
C LYS A 53 3.59 1.88 28.01
N ALA A 54 2.99 1.06 28.86
CA ALA A 54 3.74 0.07 29.65
C ALA A 54 3.94 -1.30 28.97
N LEU A 55 3.23 -1.59 27.86
CA LEU A 55 3.17 -2.95 27.32
C LEU A 55 4.14 -3.27 26.17
N ARG A 56 4.89 -2.30 25.63
CA ARG A 56 5.83 -2.57 24.51
C ARG A 56 7.32 -2.57 24.87
N ALA A 57 7.69 -2.13 26.08
CA ALA A 57 9.10 -2.09 26.51
C ALA A 57 9.60 -3.43 27.10
N LEU A 58 8.71 -4.40 27.32
CA LEU A 58 9.07 -5.75 27.73
C LEU A 58 8.62 -6.71 26.64
N GLY A 59 9.59 -7.30 25.95
CA GLY A 59 9.33 -8.45 25.10
C GLY A 59 8.52 -9.50 25.87
N THR A 60 7.66 -10.23 25.13
CA THR A 60 6.96 -11.44 25.59
C THR A 60 6.02 -11.29 26.80
N ALA A 61 4.74 -10.98 26.56
CA ALA A 61 3.55 -11.67 27.11
C ALA A 61 2.28 -10.78 27.17
N THR A 62 1.20 -11.29 26.56
CA THR A 62 -0.22 -11.14 26.92
C THR A 62 -0.82 -9.76 27.26
N ALA A 63 -1.71 -9.28 26.37
CA ALA A 63 -2.99 -8.69 26.77
C ALA A 63 -4.07 -8.95 25.69
N ALA A 64 -5.08 -9.77 26.03
CA ALA A 64 -6.32 -10.03 25.29
C ALA A 64 -7.30 -8.83 25.48
N VAL A 65 -8.41 -8.60 24.76
CA VAL A 65 -9.48 -9.48 24.27
C VAL A 65 -10.29 -8.73 23.18
N ALA A 66 -10.70 -9.40 22.10
CA ALA A 66 -11.96 -9.11 21.41
C ALA A 66 -12.45 -10.34 20.59
N ALA A 67 -13.58 -10.89 21.03
CA ALA A 67 -14.59 -11.73 20.37
C ALA A 67 -14.22 -12.64 19.16
N GLY A 68 -14.64 -13.92 19.26
CA GLY A 68 -15.31 -14.61 18.16
C GLY A 68 -14.64 -15.85 17.59
N GLY A 69 -15.23 -17.01 17.90
CA GLY A 69 -15.31 -18.22 17.06
C GLY A 69 -14.08 -19.14 16.99
N PRO A 70 -14.26 -20.43 16.62
CA PRO A 70 -13.15 -21.31 16.26
C PRO A 70 -12.48 -20.73 15.00
N ARG A 71 -11.33 -20.07 15.17
CA ARG A 71 -10.58 -19.42 14.08
C ARG A 71 -9.68 -20.45 13.41
N GLU A 72 -10.21 -21.14 12.41
CA GLU A 72 -9.44 -22.14 11.65
C GLU A 72 -8.47 -21.54 10.60
N GLN A 73 -8.41 -20.22 10.39
CA GLN A 73 -7.38 -19.60 9.53
C GLN A 73 -6.96 -18.25 10.13
N GLY A 74 -5.69 -18.14 10.54
CA GLY A 74 -5.10 -16.88 10.99
C GLY A 74 -5.08 -15.83 9.88
N GLN A 75 -5.03 -14.54 10.26
CA GLN A 75 -4.99 -13.44 9.29
C GLN A 75 -3.74 -13.54 8.41
N SER A 76 -3.86 -13.19 7.13
CA SER A 76 -2.70 -13.08 6.23
C SER A 76 -1.81 -11.92 6.66
N ALA A 77 -0.49 -12.09 6.56
CA ALA A 77 0.47 -11.03 6.90
C ALA A 77 0.14 -9.71 6.17
N PRO A 78 0.34 -8.54 6.81
CA PRO A 78 0.17 -7.27 6.12
C PRO A 78 1.22 -7.18 5.00
N SER A 79 0.92 -6.40 3.95
CA SER A 79 1.89 -6.14 2.89
C SER A 79 2.96 -5.15 3.33
N LEU A 80 2.60 -4.25 4.26
CA LEU A 80 3.43 -3.15 4.72
C LEU A 80 3.32 -2.97 6.23
N VAL A 81 4.40 -2.52 6.86
CA VAL A 81 4.35 -2.06 8.26
C VAL A 81 5.07 -0.73 8.41
N VAL A 82 4.37 0.26 8.95
CA VAL A 82 4.96 1.56 9.30
C VAL A 82 5.51 1.48 10.73
N PHE A 83 6.72 1.96 10.97
CA PHE A 83 7.35 1.93 12.30
C PHE A 83 7.97 3.28 12.70
N GLY A 84 8.17 3.51 14.00
CA GLY A 84 8.89 4.66 14.54
C GLY A 84 8.13 5.44 15.62
N SER A 85 8.76 6.43 16.26
CA SER A 85 8.11 7.21 17.32
C SER A 85 7.24 8.37 16.82
N ALA A 86 7.53 8.90 15.63
CA ALA A 86 6.83 10.04 15.01
C ALA A 86 6.88 9.94 13.48
N SER A 87 6.43 8.81 12.93
CA SER A 87 6.52 8.58 11.49
C SER A 87 5.57 9.50 10.72
N VAL A 88 6.11 10.30 9.80
CA VAL A 88 5.29 11.07 8.83
C VAL A 88 4.45 10.16 7.94
N PHE A 89 4.77 8.86 7.88
CA PHE A 89 4.04 7.84 7.14
C PHE A 89 2.87 7.23 7.95
N ALA A 90 2.60 7.73 9.16
CA ALA A 90 1.52 7.22 10.02
C ALA A 90 0.18 7.96 9.85
N ASP A 91 0.19 9.21 9.41
CA ASP A 91 -1.02 10.01 9.20
C ASP A 91 -1.57 9.80 7.78
N LEU A 92 -2.05 8.57 7.53
CA LEU A 92 -2.58 8.18 6.22
C LEU A 92 -4.09 8.39 6.16
N PRO A 93 -4.62 8.92 5.05
CA PRO A 93 -6.05 9.11 4.88
C PRO A 93 -6.76 7.76 4.81
N ASP A 94 -8.02 7.74 5.22
CA ASP A 94 -8.88 6.55 5.13
C ASP A 94 -9.43 6.39 3.71
N THR A 95 -8.54 6.21 2.74
CA THR A 95 -8.88 6.05 1.32
C THR A 95 -8.77 4.59 0.89
N ALA A 96 -9.63 4.18 -0.04
CA ALA A 96 -9.74 2.79 -0.48
C ALA A 96 -8.46 2.22 -1.11
N LEU A 97 -7.63 3.06 -1.76
CA LEU A 97 -6.42 2.63 -2.44
C LEU A 97 -5.25 3.58 -2.14
N LEU A 98 -4.26 3.07 -1.41
CA LEU A 98 -2.96 3.70 -1.19
C LEU A 98 -1.87 2.77 -1.73
N TRP A 99 -0.87 3.36 -2.37
CA TRP A 99 0.33 2.65 -2.80
C TRP A 99 1.53 3.20 -2.04
N CYS A 100 2.35 2.32 -1.49
CA CYS A 100 3.69 2.68 -1.03
C CYS A 100 4.66 2.39 -2.17
N VAL A 101 5.37 3.42 -2.62
CA VAL A 101 6.23 3.37 -3.79
C VAL A 101 7.64 3.77 -3.37
N LEU A 102 8.60 2.91 -3.68
CA LEU A 102 10.02 3.20 -3.58
C LEU A 102 10.60 3.39 -4.97
N THR A 103 11.25 4.52 -5.19
CA THR A 103 12.03 4.82 -6.39
C THR A 103 13.49 5.01 -6.03
N GLN A 104 14.35 5.21 -7.03
CA GLN A 104 15.75 5.59 -6.80
C GLN A 104 15.87 6.94 -6.07
N ARG A 105 14.83 7.80 -6.15
CA ARG A 105 14.87 9.19 -5.69
C ARG A 105 14.08 9.46 -4.42
N ARG A 106 13.12 8.61 -4.06
CA ARG A 106 12.20 8.87 -2.94
C ARG A 106 11.41 7.63 -2.53
N LEU A 107 10.89 7.68 -1.31
CA LEU A 107 9.83 6.82 -0.80
C LEU A 107 8.56 7.66 -0.68
N ALA A 108 7.42 7.15 -1.11
CA ALA A 108 6.16 7.89 -1.01
C ALA A 108 4.96 6.99 -0.72
N TRP A 109 3.96 7.56 -0.08
CA TRP A 109 2.58 7.09 -0.22
C TRP A 109 1.87 7.95 -1.26
N VAL A 110 1.16 7.29 -2.15
CA VAL A 110 0.44 7.93 -3.24
C VAL A 110 -0.97 7.36 -3.34
N ARG A 111 -1.89 8.16 -3.89
CA ARG A 111 -3.29 7.79 -4.10
C ARG A 111 -3.78 8.25 -5.47
N THR A 112 -4.79 7.57 -6.00
CA THR A 112 -5.46 7.98 -7.22
C THR A 112 -6.41 9.13 -6.92
N VAL A 113 -6.51 10.06 -7.85
CA VAL A 113 -7.54 11.08 -7.83
C VAL A 113 -8.77 10.49 -8.50
N GLU A 114 -9.83 10.31 -7.72
CA GLU A 114 -11.13 9.98 -8.29
C GLU A 114 -11.65 11.24 -9.00
N GLU A 115 -11.75 11.17 -10.33
CA GLU A 115 -12.43 12.21 -11.09
C GLU A 115 -13.92 12.15 -10.74
N LEU A 116 -14.42 13.19 -10.09
CA LEU A 116 -15.86 13.40 -9.95
C LEU A 116 -16.46 13.41 -11.36
N PRO A 117 -17.54 12.64 -11.63
CA PRO A 117 -18.18 12.69 -12.93
C PRO A 117 -18.59 14.14 -13.18
N GLU A 118 -18.14 14.71 -14.31
CA GLU A 118 -18.65 15.99 -14.79
C GLU A 118 -20.18 15.89 -14.82
N PRO A 119 -20.92 16.91 -14.35
CA PRO A 119 -22.38 16.87 -14.37
C PRO A 119 -22.84 16.64 -15.80
N GLU A 120 -23.43 15.47 -16.06
CA GLU A 120 -23.92 15.10 -17.38
C GLU A 120 -24.90 16.18 -17.86
N PRO A 121 -24.79 16.68 -19.10
CA PRO A 121 -25.86 17.48 -19.68
C PRO A 121 -27.12 16.61 -19.74
N GLU A 122 -28.24 17.13 -19.22
CA GLU A 122 -29.54 16.46 -19.13
C GLU A 122 -29.90 15.76 -20.44
N GLY A 123 -29.69 14.44 -20.51
CA GLY A 123 -29.80 13.71 -21.77
C GLY A 123 -29.86 12.18 -21.62
N SER A 124 -31.08 11.66 -21.50
CA SER A 124 -31.50 10.30 -21.91
C SER A 124 -30.90 9.09 -21.17
N PHE A 125 -31.49 8.77 -20.01
CA PHE A 125 -31.26 7.55 -19.20
C PHE A 125 -31.49 6.21 -19.93
N PHE A 126 -32.13 6.19 -21.10
CA PHE A 126 -32.46 4.94 -21.80
C PHE A 126 -31.30 4.37 -22.65
N ASP A 127 -30.32 5.18 -23.04
CA ASP A 127 -29.17 4.72 -23.84
C ASP A 127 -28.04 4.11 -23.00
N GLN A 128 -27.93 4.51 -21.74
CA GLN A 128 -26.86 4.09 -20.83
C GLN A 128 -26.94 2.58 -20.49
N VAL A 129 -28.15 2.04 -20.31
CA VAL A 129 -28.38 0.62 -19.95
C VAL A 129 -28.03 -0.33 -21.10
N LYS A 130 -28.23 0.08 -22.36
CA LYS A 130 -27.82 -0.71 -23.53
C LYS A 130 -26.29 -0.78 -23.69
N GLY A 131 -25.57 0.26 -23.27
CA GLY A 131 -24.10 0.32 -23.33
C GLY A 131 -23.42 -0.67 -22.37
N PHE A 132 -23.92 -0.78 -21.13
CA PHE A 132 -23.35 -1.69 -20.13
C PHE A 132 -23.50 -3.17 -20.50
N ALA A 133 -24.67 -3.57 -21.01
CA ALA A 133 -24.92 -4.95 -21.43
C ALA A 133 -24.03 -5.39 -22.61
N LYS A 134 -23.67 -4.46 -23.50
CA LYS A 134 -22.79 -4.74 -24.63
C LYS A 134 -21.33 -4.90 -24.19
N ASN A 135 -20.86 -4.03 -23.28
CA ASN A 135 -19.49 -4.07 -22.75
C ASN A 135 -19.20 -5.33 -21.91
N ALA A 136 -20.19 -5.85 -21.17
CA ALA A 136 -20.04 -7.11 -20.46
C ALA A 136 -19.93 -8.32 -21.42
N ARG A 137 -20.67 -8.29 -22.54
CA ARG A 137 -20.61 -9.33 -23.57
C ARG A 137 -19.31 -9.29 -24.37
N ASP A 138 -18.82 -8.11 -24.73
CA ASP A 138 -17.55 -7.97 -25.46
C ASP A 138 -16.33 -8.35 -24.59
N SER A 139 -16.37 -8.08 -23.28
CA SER A 139 -15.33 -8.53 -22.33
C SER A 139 -15.27 -10.07 -22.20
N LEU A 140 -16.43 -10.75 -22.21
CA LEU A 140 -16.50 -12.22 -22.21
C LEU A 140 -16.15 -12.83 -23.58
N ALA A 141 -16.25 -12.07 -24.67
CA ALA A 141 -15.90 -12.49 -26.03
C ALA A 141 -14.40 -12.28 -26.36
N GLY A 142 -13.56 -11.93 -25.38
CA GLY A 142 -12.12 -11.72 -25.56
C GLY A 142 -11.75 -10.46 -26.33
N ARG A 143 -12.69 -9.52 -26.53
CA ARG A 143 -12.38 -8.21 -27.11
C ARG A 143 -11.85 -7.30 -26.02
N SER A 144 -10.62 -6.81 -26.22
CA SER A 144 -9.98 -5.88 -25.32
C SER A 144 -10.91 -4.69 -25.02
N PRO A 145 -11.08 -4.28 -23.75
CA PRO A 145 -11.86 -3.09 -23.40
C PRO A 145 -11.18 -1.79 -23.88
N TYR A 146 -9.94 -1.89 -24.37
CA TYR A 146 -9.17 -0.76 -24.87
C TYR A 146 -9.22 -0.67 -26.40
N PRO A 147 -9.50 0.53 -26.96
CA PRO A 147 -9.51 0.73 -28.40
C PRO A 147 -8.14 0.47 -29.03
N ALA A 148 -8.09 -0.28 -30.13
CA ALA A 148 -6.87 -0.53 -30.86
C ALA A 148 -6.25 0.79 -31.38
N HIS A 149 -4.92 0.89 -31.29
CA HIS A 149 -4.12 2.02 -31.78
C HIS A 149 -4.45 3.40 -31.17
N ARG A 150 -5.09 3.44 -30.01
CA ARG A 150 -5.29 4.69 -29.26
C ARG A 150 -4.49 4.66 -27.96
N PRO A 151 -3.79 5.74 -27.59
CA PRO A 151 -3.25 5.89 -26.24
C PRO A 151 -4.37 5.70 -25.22
N ILE A 152 -4.09 4.90 -24.20
CA ILE A 152 -5.02 4.70 -23.09
C ILE A 152 -4.66 5.73 -22.02
N GLU A 153 -5.64 6.51 -21.60
CA GLU A 153 -5.47 7.46 -20.50
C GLU A 153 -5.17 6.73 -19.19
N THR A 154 -4.31 7.29 -18.37
CA THR A 154 -4.05 6.82 -17.01
C THR A 154 -4.82 7.64 -15.99
N VAL A 155 -5.16 7.04 -14.86
CA VAL A 155 -5.67 7.80 -13.71
C VAL A 155 -4.56 8.69 -13.16
N ASP A 156 -4.91 9.89 -12.73
CA ASP A 156 -3.97 10.79 -12.07
C ASP A 156 -3.63 10.29 -10.67
N VAL A 157 -2.34 10.36 -10.33
CA VAL A 157 -1.83 9.93 -9.03
C VAL A 157 -1.18 11.10 -8.33
N VAL A 158 -1.58 11.33 -7.08
CA VAL A 158 -1.06 12.40 -6.25
C VAL A 158 -0.37 11.83 -5.00
N PRO A 159 0.73 12.47 -4.55
CA PRO A 159 1.36 12.07 -3.30
C PRO A 159 0.51 12.45 -2.09
N VAL A 160 0.50 11.56 -1.12
CA VAL A 160 -0.02 11.79 0.23
C VAL A 160 1.10 12.28 1.12
N VAL A 161 2.24 11.58 1.09
CA VAL A 161 3.47 11.96 1.79
C VAL A 161 4.68 11.45 1.01
N GLU A 162 5.75 12.24 0.95
CA GLU A 162 7.00 11.87 0.30
C GLU A 162 8.19 12.08 1.23
N ALA A 163 9.12 11.12 1.23
CA ALA A 163 10.45 11.26 1.78
C ALA A 163 11.47 11.23 0.63
N PRO A 164 12.18 12.35 0.35
CA PRO A 164 13.23 12.37 -0.66
C PRO A 164 14.39 11.46 -0.25
N ARG A 165 15.23 11.08 -1.23
CA ARG A 165 16.38 10.18 -1.02
C ARG A 165 17.27 10.60 0.15
N GLY A 166 17.50 11.90 0.33
CA GLY A 166 18.32 12.43 1.43
C GLY A 166 17.75 12.17 2.83
N MET A 167 16.46 11.86 2.96
CA MET A 167 15.84 11.46 4.22
C MET A 167 15.90 9.95 4.46
N ILE A 168 16.21 9.14 3.44
CA ILE A 168 16.34 7.69 3.56
C ILE A 168 17.73 7.36 4.10
N ALA A 169 17.80 6.94 5.36
CA ALA A 169 19.05 6.59 6.03
C ALA A 169 19.56 5.21 5.62
N SER A 170 18.66 4.23 5.45
CA SER A 170 19.05 2.86 5.07
C SER A 170 17.94 2.08 4.38
N VAL A 171 18.35 1.10 3.58
CA VAL A 171 17.48 0.08 2.98
C VAL A 171 18.13 -1.28 3.24
N THR A 172 17.53 -2.10 4.08
CA THR A 172 18.13 -3.36 4.59
C THR A 172 17.09 -4.45 4.79
N THR A 173 17.48 -5.71 4.76
CA THR A 173 16.59 -6.81 5.18
C THR A 173 16.53 -6.92 6.71
N ALA A 174 15.37 -7.29 7.24
CA ALA A 174 15.19 -7.59 8.67
C ALA A 174 14.23 -8.76 8.88
N GLU A 175 14.21 -9.29 10.10
CA GLU A 175 13.17 -10.20 10.57
C GLU A 175 12.15 -9.41 11.40
N ARG A 176 10.87 -9.73 11.23
CA ARG A 176 9.77 -9.14 11.98
C ARG A 176 8.88 -10.21 12.60
N LYS A 177 8.59 -10.03 13.88
CA LYS A 177 7.55 -10.76 14.57
C LYS A 177 6.20 -10.04 14.44
N LEU A 178 5.23 -10.71 13.82
CA LEU A 178 3.86 -10.24 13.70
C LEU A 178 3.04 -10.59 14.96
N PRO A 179 1.92 -9.87 15.21
CA PRO A 179 0.96 -10.22 16.26
C PRO A 179 0.44 -11.67 16.16
N TYR A 180 -0.10 -12.18 17.27
CA TYR A 180 -0.45 -13.60 17.43
C TYR A 180 -1.56 -14.09 16.48
N ASP A 181 -2.42 -13.18 16.04
CA ASP A 181 -3.58 -13.42 15.17
C ASP A 181 -3.22 -13.67 13.70
N TYR A 182 -1.97 -13.45 13.31
CA TYR A 182 -1.47 -13.77 11.98
C TYR A 182 -1.09 -15.26 11.84
N SER A 183 -1.35 -15.82 10.66
CA SER A 183 -1.02 -17.22 10.33
C SER A 183 0.48 -17.50 10.38
N THR A 184 1.28 -16.50 10.01
CA THR A 184 2.75 -16.54 10.05
C THR A 184 3.24 -15.53 11.07
N ARG A 185 3.92 -15.99 12.13
CA ARG A 185 4.39 -15.09 13.20
C ARG A 185 5.70 -14.40 12.92
N THR A 186 6.56 -15.00 12.11
CA THR A 186 7.86 -14.44 11.77
C THR A 186 7.94 -14.30 10.27
N VAL A 187 8.18 -13.07 9.82
CA VAL A 187 8.32 -12.74 8.40
C VAL A 187 9.63 -12.01 8.18
N HIS A 188 10.20 -12.17 6.99
CA HIS A 188 11.33 -11.39 6.54
C HIS A 188 10.84 -10.21 5.72
N VAL A 189 11.44 -9.05 5.97
CA VAL A 189 11.00 -7.76 5.43
C VAL A 189 12.16 -7.01 4.80
N LEU A 190 11.85 -6.16 3.82
CA LEU A 190 12.73 -5.07 3.43
C LEU A 190 12.37 -3.84 4.26
N ARG A 191 13.29 -3.39 5.11
CA ARG A 191 13.16 -2.20 5.93
C ARG A 191 13.79 -0.99 5.24
N VAL A 192 12.99 0.05 5.02
CA VAL A 192 13.44 1.38 4.62
C VAL A 192 13.37 2.28 5.86
N THR A 193 14.52 2.70 6.36
CA THR A 193 14.65 3.55 7.56
C THR A 193 14.96 4.98 7.14
N LEU A 194 14.27 5.94 7.74
CA LEU A 194 14.49 7.36 7.56
C LEU A 194 15.50 7.89 8.59
N ALA A 195 15.99 9.11 8.36
CA ALA A 195 16.98 9.77 9.21
C ALA A 195 16.51 10.00 10.67
N ASP A 196 15.20 10.05 10.91
CA ASP A 196 14.60 10.18 12.23
C ASP A 196 14.39 8.82 12.95
N GLY A 197 14.80 7.71 12.32
CA GLY A 197 14.63 6.35 12.84
C GLY A 197 13.25 5.74 12.59
N SER A 198 12.31 6.47 11.99
CA SER A 198 11.04 5.93 11.52
C SER A 198 11.19 5.27 10.15
N GLY A 199 10.16 4.62 9.65
CA GLY A 199 10.22 4.05 8.31
C GLY A 199 9.07 3.14 7.93
N VAL A 200 9.29 2.41 6.85
CA VAL A 200 8.33 1.45 6.29
C VAL A 200 9.03 0.13 6.00
N GLU A 201 8.33 -0.96 6.25
CA GLU A 201 8.77 -2.30 5.93
C GLU A 201 7.86 -2.95 4.88
N PHE A 202 8.47 -3.46 3.82
CA PHE A 202 7.80 -4.29 2.81
C PHE A 202 7.90 -5.75 3.23
N VAL A 203 6.76 -6.41 3.43
CA VAL A 203 6.72 -7.80 3.90
C VAL A 203 6.95 -8.75 2.73
N GLY A 204 8.04 -9.51 2.78
CA GLY A 204 8.39 -10.51 1.75
C GLY A 204 7.76 -11.89 1.99
N GLY A 205 7.52 -12.25 3.26
CA GLY A 205 6.93 -13.54 3.63
C GLY A 205 7.79 -14.31 4.64
N PRO A 206 7.53 -15.61 4.83
CA PRO A 206 8.20 -16.42 5.87
C PRO A 206 9.65 -16.78 5.55
N GLU A 207 10.07 -16.68 4.29
CA GLU A 207 11.40 -17.11 3.84
C GLU A 207 12.35 -15.92 3.65
N PRO A 208 13.62 -16.01 4.07
CA PRO A 208 14.58 -14.92 3.98
C PRO A 208 14.90 -14.53 2.53
N GLU A 209 14.78 -15.48 1.59
CA GLU A 209 15.01 -15.24 0.16
C GLU A 209 14.04 -14.20 -0.41
N HIS A 210 12.81 -14.11 0.12
CA HIS A 210 11.84 -13.12 -0.34
C HIS A 210 12.29 -11.69 0.02
N ALA A 211 12.78 -11.47 1.24
CA ALA A 211 13.31 -10.17 1.63
C ALA A 211 14.58 -9.81 0.87
N ARG A 212 15.43 -10.82 0.57
CA ARG A 212 16.61 -10.62 -0.28
C ARG A 212 16.24 -10.19 -1.69
N ARG A 213 15.25 -10.84 -2.31
CA ARG A 213 14.72 -10.43 -3.62
C ARG A 213 14.19 -9.00 -3.59
N LEU A 214 13.48 -8.60 -2.52
CA LEU A 214 13.03 -7.21 -2.35
C LEU A 214 14.21 -6.23 -2.26
N LEU A 215 15.29 -6.60 -1.55
CA LEU A 215 16.50 -5.78 -1.45
C LEU A 215 17.22 -5.65 -2.80
N ASP A 216 17.33 -6.75 -3.55
CA ASP A 216 17.93 -6.76 -4.89
C ASP A 216 17.15 -5.81 -5.82
N MET A 217 15.81 -5.90 -5.82
CA MET A 217 14.95 -4.96 -6.57
C MET A 217 15.12 -3.51 -6.11
N ALA A 218 15.22 -3.26 -4.80
CA ALA A 218 15.48 -1.92 -4.25
C ALA A 218 16.87 -1.36 -4.59
N ASN A 219 17.81 -2.22 -5.01
CA ASN A 219 19.13 -1.83 -5.54
C ASN A 219 19.15 -1.79 -7.08
N GLY A 220 18.00 -1.97 -7.74
CA GLY A 220 17.90 -1.99 -9.20
C GLY A 220 18.40 -3.29 -9.85
N GLN A 221 18.62 -4.35 -9.06
CA GLN A 221 18.98 -5.68 -9.55
C GLN A 221 17.68 -6.45 -9.86
N ARG A 222 17.58 -7.01 -11.08
CA ARG A 222 16.41 -7.75 -11.58
C ARG A 222 16.82 -9.14 -12.03
#